data_AF-A0A933LZU7-F1
#
_entry.id   AF-A0A933LZU7-F1
#
_cell.length_a   1.000
_cell.length_b   1.000
_cell.length_c   1.000
_cell.angle_alpha   90.00
_cell.angle_beta   90.00
_cell.angle_gamma   90.00
#
_symmetry.space_group_name_H-M   'P 1'
#
loop_
_entity.id
_entity.type
_entity.pdbx_description
1 polymer ?
#
loop_
_entity_poly.entity_id
_entity_poly.type
_entity_poly.pdbx_seq_one_letter_code
_entity_poly.pdbx_strand_id
1 'polypeptide(L)'
;MSNVLPRNKIDNKFKWNAESVFANPEAWEAEVKSILESLPALAKYKGHLGDNAATLADGLKAIEDISLRAYRAVVYAIFSYQVETTDQKAAAMAGKAQGMSGQVSAAVSFLAPELIA
;
A
#
# COMPACT_ATOMS: atom_id res chain seq x y z
N MET A 1 -1.93 -39.01 -14.42
CA MET A 1 -2.51 -37.65 -14.33
C MET A 1 -2.09 -37.07 -12.99
N SER A 2 -1.37 -35.95 -13.00
CA SER A 2 -0.95 -35.25 -11.78
C SER A 2 -2.18 -34.69 -11.09
N ASN A 3 -2.44 -35.12 -9.85
CA ASN A 3 -3.56 -34.63 -9.06
C ASN A 3 -3.18 -33.26 -8.45
N VAL A 4 -3.59 -32.17 -9.12
CA VAL A 4 -3.36 -30.80 -8.62
C VAL A 4 -4.44 -30.49 -7.58
N LEU A 5 -4.03 -30.27 -6.33
CA LEU A 5 -4.94 -29.92 -5.25
C LEU A 5 -5.45 -28.49 -5.42
N PRO A 6 -6.75 -28.22 -5.16
CA PRO A 6 -7.25 -26.86 -5.10
C PRO A 6 -6.60 -26.10 -3.94
N ARG A 7 -6.44 -24.77 -4.08
CA ARG A 7 -5.68 -23.93 -3.15
C ARG A 7 -6.10 -24.08 -1.69
N ASN A 8 -7.40 -24.23 -1.44
CA ASN A 8 -8.00 -24.39 -0.11
C ASN A 8 -7.67 -25.75 0.57
N LYS A 9 -7.18 -26.75 -0.18
CA LYS A 9 -6.79 -28.07 0.34
C LYS A 9 -5.29 -28.18 0.62
N ILE A 10 -4.50 -27.14 0.32
CA ILE A 10 -3.08 -27.10 0.65
C ILE A 10 -2.90 -26.85 2.16
N ASP A 11 -1.97 -27.57 2.79
CA ASP A 11 -1.59 -27.38 4.20
C ASP A 11 -1.04 -25.96 4.43
N ASN A 12 -1.43 -25.33 5.54
CA ASN A 12 -1.04 -23.97 5.90
C ASN A 12 0.48 -23.77 5.96
N LYS A 13 1.27 -24.81 6.30
CA LYS A 13 2.74 -24.73 6.31
C LYS A 13 3.38 -24.46 4.94
N PHE A 14 2.65 -24.73 3.86
CA PHE A 14 3.06 -24.45 2.48
C PHE A 14 2.42 -23.17 1.92
N LYS A 15 1.71 -22.40 2.76
CA LYS A 15 1.14 -21.11 2.41
C LYS A 15 2.05 -20.01 2.93
N TRP A 16 2.10 -18.89 2.21
CA TRP A 16 2.64 -17.66 2.78
C TRP A 16 1.78 -17.24 3.98
N ASN A 17 2.40 -16.61 4.96
CA ASN A 17 1.73 -16.12 6.16
C ASN A 17 1.15 -14.72 5.90
N ALA A 18 -0.07 -14.64 5.36
CA ALA A 18 -0.74 -13.37 5.10
C ALA A 18 -1.03 -12.58 6.39
N GLU A 19 -1.33 -13.31 7.47
CA GLU A 19 -1.69 -12.77 8.79
C GLU A 19 -0.53 -12.00 9.44
N SER A 20 0.72 -12.24 9.02
CA SER A 20 1.87 -11.46 9.49
C SER A 20 1.91 -10.03 8.95
N VAL A 21 1.16 -9.75 7.87
CA VAL A 21 1.07 -8.41 7.27
C VAL A 21 -0.22 -7.72 7.72
N PHE A 22 -1.37 -8.40 7.56
CA PHE A 22 -2.67 -7.96 8.08
C PHE A 22 -3.43 -9.17 8.60
N ALA A 23 -3.99 -9.05 9.81
CA ALA A 23 -4.71 -10.15 10.46
C ALA A 23 -5.87 -10.70 9.63
N ASN A 24 -6.54 -9.84 8.86
CA ASN A 24 -7.64 -10.21 7.97
C ASN A 24 -7.86 -9.12 6.88
N PRO A 25 -8.69 -9.41 5.85
CA PRO A 25 -9.02 -8.44 4.81
C PRO A 25 -9.66 -7.14 5.33
N GLU A 26 -10.41 -7.20 6.44
CA GLU A 26 -11.05 -6.03 7.05
C GLU A 26 -10.01 -5.06 7.64
N ALA A 27 -8.97 -5.59 8.28
CA ALA A 27 -7.85 -4.81 8.79
C ALA A 27 -7.07 -4.13 7.65
N TRP A 28 -6.88 -4.84 6.54
CA TRP A 28 -6.30 -4.26 5.32
C TRP A 28 -7.17 -3.14 4.76
N GLU A 29 -8.49 -3.32 4.70
CA GLU A 29 -9.41 -2.32 4.18
C GLU A 29 -9.45 -1.06 5.04
N ALA A 30 -9.41 -1.22 6.36
CA ALA A 30 -9.28 -0.11 7.31
C ALA A 30 -7.98 0.67 7.12
N GLU A 31 -6.86 -0.02 6.88
CA GLU A 31 -5.56 0.62 6.63
C GLU A 31 -5.56 1.38 5.30
N VAL A 32 -6.10 0.80 4.23
CA VAL A 32 -6.25 1.50 2.93
C VAL A 32 -7.07 2.78 3.10
N LYS A 33 -8.17 2.73 3.86
CA LYS A 33 -8.98 3.92 4.17
C LYS A 33 -8.18 4.96 4.94
N SER A 34 -7.46 4.54 5.99
CA SER A 34 -6.62 5.43 6.81
C SER A 34 -5.52 6.12 5.99
N ILE A 35 -4.89 5.39 5.06
CA ILE A 35 -3.89 5.96 4.13
C ILE A 35 -4.52 7.08 3.31
N LEU A 36 -5.66 6.81 2.66
CA LEU A 36 -6.34 7.80 1.82
C LEU A 36 -6.78 9.04 2.60
N GLU A 37 -7.28 8.86 3.82
CA GLU A 37 -7.69 9.96 4.71
C GLU A 37 -6.51 10.80 5.19
N SER A 38 -5.30 10.25 5.23
CA SER A 38 -4.08 10.97 5.62
C SER A 38 -3.41 11.76 4.49
N LEU A 39 -3.74 11.48 3.21
CA LEU A 39 -3.15 12.16 2.06
C LEU A 39 -3.30 13.70 2.09
N PRO A 40 -4.46 14.29 2.45
CA PRO A 40 -4.62 15.74 2.48
C PRO A 40 -3.64 16.44 3.43
N ALA A 41 -3.18 15.76 4.48
CA ALA A 41 -2.22 16.33 5.43
C ALA A 41 -0.84 16.59 4.82
N LEU A 42 -0.51 15.96 3.68
CA LEU A 42 0.74 16.19 2.96
C LEU A 42 0.75 17.52 2.21
N ALA A 43 -0.42 18.09 1.91
CA ALA A 43 -0.54 19.35 1.16
C ALA A 43 0.17 20.53 1.86
N LYS A 44 0.32 20.47 3.19
CA LYS A 44 1.03 21.50 3.98
C LYS A 44 2.53 21.58 3.67
N TYR A 45 3.13 20.53 3.08
CA TYR A 45 4.55 20.51 2.72
C TYR A 45 4.80 21.00 1.29
N LYS A 46 3.76 20.99 0.44
CA LYS A 46 3.89 21.39 -0.96
C LYS A 46 4.26 22.87 -1.07
N GLY A 47 5.35 23.16 -1.76
CA GLY A 47 5.94 24.49 -1.93
C GLY A 47 6.74 24.98 -0.73
N HIS A 48 6.87 24.17 0.32
CA HIS A 48 7.48 24.54 1.59
C HIS A 48 8.71 23.69 1.95
N LEU A 49 9.03 22.66 1.16
CA LEU A 49 10.16 21.76 1.43
C LEU A 49 11.52 22.48 1.43
N GLY A 50 11.62 23.61 0.72
CA GLY A 50 12.83 24.44 0.68
C GLY A 50 12.94 25.49 1.78
N ASP A 51 11.90 25.70 2.60
CA ASP A 51 11.85 26.82 3.56
C ASP A 51 12.95 26.72 4.63
N ASN A 52 13.21 25.50 5.13
CA ASN A 52 14.29 25.20 6.06
C ASN A 52 14.47 23.68 6.24
N ALA A 53 15.59 23.28 6.85
CA ALA A 53 15.93 21.87 7.06
C ALA A 53 14.93 21.09 7.94
N ALA A 54 14.25 21.75 8.89
CA ALA A 54 13.27 21.09 9.74
C ALA A 54 11.98 20.75 8.96
N THR A 55 11.47 21.70 8.18
CA THR A 55 10.31 21.47 7.30
C THR A 55 10.60 20.37 6.28
N LEU A 56 11.81 20.34 5.71
CA LEU A 56 12.26 19.29 4.81
C LEU A 56 12.24 17.91 5.48
N ALA A 57 12.84 17.80 6.66
CA ALA A 57 12.90 16.54 7.40
C ALA A 57 11.51 16.01 7.77
N ASP A 58 10.62 16.89 8.25
CA ASP A 58 9.24 16.54 8.59
C ASP A 58 8.44 16.11 7.35
N GLY A 59 8.61 16.80 6.22
CA GLY A 59 7.96 16.48 4.96
C GLY A 59 8.41 15.13 4.40
N LEU A 60 9.72 14.87 4.37
CA LEU A 60 10.28 13.59 3.93
C LEU A 60 9.80 12.44 4.79
N LYS A 61 9.81 12.61 6.12
CA LYS A 61 9.32 11.60 7.06
C LYS A 61 7.85 11.27 6.83
N ALA A 62 6.99 12.28 6.68
CA ALA A 62 5.57 12.08 6.43
C ALA A 62 5.31 11.33 5.10
N ILE A 63 6.08 11.66 4.06
CA ILE A 63 6.00 11.00 2.75
C ILE A 63 6.52 9.56 2.80
N GLU A 64 7.60 9.31 3.54
CA GLU A 64 8.14 7.96 3.73
C GLU A 64 7.17 7.07 4.50
N ASP A 65 6.62 7.57 5.62
CA ASP A 65 5.66 6.85 6.45
C ASP A 65 4.43 6.40 5.63
N ILE A 66 3.85 7.31 4.82
CA ILE A 66 2.68 6.95 4.01
C ILE A 66 3.04 6.00 2.86
N SER A 67 4.22 6.16 2.26
CA SER A 67 4.67 5.31 1.16
C SER A 67 4.94 3.88 1.63
N LEU A 68 5.52 3.72 2.83
CA LEU A 68 5.76 2.42 3.45
C LEU A 68 4.44 1.69 3.77
N ARG A 69 3.46 2.42 4.33
CA ARG A 69 2.12 1.89 4.60
C ARG A 69 1.41 1.46 3.32
N ALA A 70 1.42 2.33 2.30
CA ALA A 70 0.85 2.03 0.98
C ALA A 70 1.52 0.81 0.33
N TYR A 71 2.84 0.72 0.38
CA TYR A 71 3.59 -0.41 -0.16
C TYR A 71 3.18 -1.73 0.49
N ARG A 72 3.09 -1.77 1.84
CA ARG A 72 2.63 -2.96 2.57
C ARG A 72 1.22 -3.38 2.17
N ALA A 73 0.30 -2.41 2.06
CA ALA A 73 -1.07 -2.66 1.62
C ALA A 73 -1.14 -3.21 0.18
N VAL A 74 -0.31 -2.69 -0.73
CA VAL A 74 -0.21 -3.18 -2.11
C VAL A 74 0.32 -4.60 -2.18
N VAL A 75 1.43 -4.89 -1.48
CA VAL A 75 2.03 -6.24 -1.47
C VAL A 75 1.04 -7.27 -0.94
N TYR A 76 0.33 -6.96 0.15
CA TYR A 76 -0.69 -7.87 0.69
C TYR A 76 -1.77 -8.21 -0.33
N ALA A 77 -2.32 -7.22 -1.02
CA ALA A 77 -3.38 -7.43 -2.00
C ALA A 77 -2.90 -8.19 -3.24
N ILE A 78 -1.72 -7.85 -3.78
CA ILE A 78 -1.13 -8.54 -4.94
C ILE A 78 -0.84 -10.00 -4.60
N PHE A 79 -0.21 -10.28 -3.45
CA PHE A 79 0.10 -11.65 -3.06
C PHE A 79 -1.17 -12.45 -2.77
N SER A 80 -2.17 -11.84 -2.14
CA SER A 80 -3.48 -12.48 -1.94
C SER A 80 -4.14 -12.88 -3.27
N TYR A 81 -3.97 -12.08 -4.33
CA TYR A 81 -4.45 -12.43 -5.66
C TYR A 81 -3.59 -13.51 -6.36
N GLN A 82 -2.26 -13.45 -6.23
CA GLN A 82 -1.35 -14.43 -6.82
C GLN A 82 -1.48 -15.84 -6.20
N VAL A 83 -1.97 -15.92 -4.97
CA VAL A 83 -2.30 -17.18 -4.28
C VAL A 83 -3.37 -17.98 -5.02
N GLU A 84 -4.34 -17.30 -5.64
CA GLU A 84 -5.40 -17.90 -6.46
C GLU A 84 -5.99 -16.81 -7.37
N THR A 85 -5.57 -16.77 -8.63
CA THR A 85 -5.94 -15.70 -9.57
C THR A 85 -7.40 -15.77 -10.03
N THR A 86 -8.10 -16.87 -9.72
CA THR A 86 -9.54 -16.99 -9.98
C THR A 86 -10.41 -16.39 -8.86
N ASP A 87 -9.82 -16.02 -7.72
CA ASP A 87 -10.52 -15.38 -6.61
C ASP A 87 -10.86 -13.91 -6.92
N GLN A 88 -12.15 -13.67 -7.17
CA GLN A 88 -12.69 -12.34 -7.47
C GLN A 88 -12.55 -11.34 -6.32
N LYS A 89 -12.58 -11.80 -5.06
CA LYS A 89 -12.41 -10.91 -3.90
C LYS A 89 -10.97 -10.40 -3.85
N ALA A 90 -10.01 -11.31 -4.04
CA ALA A 90 -8.60 -10.95 -4.09
C ALA A 90 -8.27 -10.05 -5.31
N ALA A 91 -8.90 -10.31 -6.46
CA ALA A 91 -8.79 -9.44 -7.64
C ALA A 91 -9.30 -8.01 -7.36
N ALA A 92 -10.46 -7.88 -6.70
CA ALA A 92 -11.02 -6.59 -6.31
C ALA A 92 -10.11 -5.84 -5.31
N MET A 93 -9.52 -6.56 -4.34
CA MET A 93 -8.54 -5.99 -3.40
C MET A 93 -7.31 -5.47 -4.15
N ALA A 94 -6.77 -6.22 -5.11
CA ALA A 94 -5.62 -5.80 -5.91
C ALA A 94 -5.94 -4.53 -6.72
N GLY A 95 -7.12 -4.46 -7.34
CA GLY A 95 -7.58 -3.25 -8.05
C GLY A 95 -7.70 -2.04 -7.12
N LYS A 96 -8.30 -2.22 -5.93
CA LYS A 96 -8.39 -1.16 -4.92
C LYS A 96 -7.01 -0.70 -4.42
N ALA A 97 -6.07 -1.63 -4.25
CA ALA A 97 -4.69 -1.30 -3.89
C ALA A 97 -3.99 -0.46 -4.95
N GLN A 98 -4.16 -0.80 -6.24
CA GLN A 98 -3.62 -0.02 -7.36
C GLN A 98 -4.20 1.39 -7.39
N GLY A 99 -5.52 1.53 -7.22
CA GLY A 99 -6.19 2.83 -7.16
C GLY A 99 -5.70 3.70 -5.98
N MET A 100 -5.48 3.10 -4.81
CA MET A 100 -4.88 3.79 -3.66
C MET A 100 -3.44 4.20 -3.96
N SER A 101 -2.62 3.32 -4.53
CA SER A 101 -1.23 3.62 -4.89
C SER A 101 -1.13 4.78 -5.87
N GLY A 102 -2.03 4.86 -6.86
CA GLY A 102 -2.09 6.00 -7.78
C GLY A 102 -2.38 7.33 -7.08
N GLN A 103 -3.30 7.33 -6.10
CA GLN A 103 -3.61 8.52 -5.29
C GLN A 103 -2.43 8.94 -4.40
N VAL A 104 -1.73 7.98 -3.78
CA VAL A 104 -0.51 8.25 -3.01
C VAL A 104 0.55 8.90 -3.90
N SER A 105 0.84 8.30 -5.06
CA SER A 105 1.81 8.84 -6.02
C SER A 105 1.46 10.25 -6.48
N ALA A 106 0.18 10.53 -6.72
CA ALA A 106 -0.28 11.88 -7.08
C ALA A 106 -0.06 12.87 -5.93
N ALA A 107 -0.38 12.47 -4.70
CA ALA A 107 -0.24 13.32 -3.52
C ALA A 107 1.22 13.69 -3.23
N VAL A 108 2.18 12.79 -3.49
CA VAL A 108 3.61 13.02 -3.22
C VAL A 108 4.40 13.51 -4.43
N SER A 109 3.75 13.70 -5.59
CA SER A 109 4.39 14.05 -6.87
C SER A 109 5.20 15.36 -6.85
N PHE A 110 4.92 16.25 -5.90
CA PHE A 110 5.64 17.52 -5.73
C PHE A 110 7.04 17.35 -5.12
N LEU A 111 7.34 16.22 -4.48
CA LEU A 111 8.59 16.00 -3.77
C LEU A 111 9.81 16.11 -4.69
N ALA A 112 9.82 15.35 -5.80
CA ALA A 112 10.94 15.32 -6.74
C ALA A 112 11.25 16.70 -7.35
N PRO A 113 10.28 17.45 -7.92
CA PRO A 113 10.57 18.77 -8.48
C PRO A 113 11.00 19.79 -7.42
N GLU A 114 10.49 19.74 -6.19
CA GLU A 114 10.90 20.67 -5.13
C GLU A 114 12.30 20.39 -4.58
N LEU A 115 12.77 19.13 -4.62
CA LEU A 115 14.11 18.76 -4.16
C LEU A 115 15.23 19.15 -5.13
N ILE A 116 14.92 19.28 -6.43
CA ILE A 116 15.90 19.57 -7.49
C ILE A 116 15.84 21.01 -8.01
N ALA A 117 14.95 21.82 -7.44
CA ALA A 117 14.73 23.22 -7.80
C ALA A 117 15.88 24.14 -7.38
#